data_AF-A0A1G8T538-F1
#
_entry.id   AF-A0A1G8T538-F1
#
_cell.length_a   1.000
_cell.length_b   1.000
_cell.length_c   1.000
_cell.angle_alpha   90.00
_cell.angle_beta   90.00
_cell.angle_gamma   90.00
#
_symmetry.space_group_name_H-M   'P 1'
#
loop_
_entity.id
_entity.type
_entity.pdbx_description
1 polymer ?
#
loop_
_entity_poly.entity_id
_entity_poly.type
_entity_poly.pdbx_seq_one_letter_code
_entity_poly.pdbx_strand_id
1 'polypeptide(L)'
;TDADVEYLWKKAYKPTQWILENDNAWLMAKLRAPKKVAVTAEKSVDSRDGAYAALIEAGVDELYKVTKDPKRVNIRNLQSLLPSSLPHELDLRKQKFPLTYQQIKIHQESVWHFRLRTLVWTVSELIRMKLPVNYSTVRLTSAVASKVFLVFSSFFEWDLESLARTGVDAEALLRSTGVSRNWEGPPVPISF
;
A
#
# COMPACT_ATOMS: atom_id res chain seq x y z
N THR A 1 1.85 -32.00 16.58
CA THR A 1 3.00 -32.59 15.88
C THR A 1 3.65 -31.49 15.10
N ASP A 2 4.79 -31.01 15.58
CA ASP A 2 5.46 -29.82 15.07
C ASP A 2 5.81 -29.97 13.60
N ALA A 3 5.41 -28.98 12.80
CA ALA A 3 5.85 -28.87 11.43
C ALA A 3 7.32 -28.43 11.46
N ASP A 4 8.22 -29.39 11.29
CA ASP A 4 9.65 -29.14 11.14
C ASP A 4 9.88 -28.12 10.00
N VAL A 5 10.88 -27.26 10.16
CA VAL A 5 11.24 -26.22 9.20
C VAL A 5 11.45 -26.84 7.82
N GLU A 6 12.10 -28.01 7.77
CA GLU A 6 12.31 -28.75 6.54
C GLU A 6 11.00 -29.15 5.83
N TYR A 7 9.96 -29.49 6.58
CA TYR A 7 8.64 -29.80 6.05
C TYR A 7 7.96 -28.57 5.43
N LEU A 8 8.07 -27.41 6.07
CA LEU A 8 7.53 -26.15 5.55
C LEU A 8 8.25 -25.69 4.27
N TRP A 9 9.58 -25.85 4.23
CA TRP A 9 10.39 -25.60 3.04
C TRP A 9 9.98 -26.53 1.88
N LYS A 10 9.91 -27.85 2.10
CA LYS A 10 9.45 -28.78 1.06
C LYS A 10 8.06 -28.44 0.55
N LYS A 11 7.15 -28.00 1.44
CA LYS A 11 5.79 -27.60 1.06
C LYS A 11 5.73 -26.31 0.22
N ALA A 12 6.51 -25.29 0.59
CA ALA A 12 6.54 -24.01 -0.10
C ALA A 12 7.13 -24.10 -1.51
N TYR A 13 8.09 -25.01 -1.73
CA TYR A 13 8.80 -25.17 -3.00
C TYR A 13 8.43 -26.44 -3.76
N LYS A 14 7.29 -27.09 -3.45
CA LYS A 14 6.81 -28.30 -4.16
C LYS A 14 6.87 -28.18 -5.68
N PRO A 15 6.45 -27.07 -6.32
CA PRO A 15 6.53 -26.96 -7.78
C PRO A 15 7.97 -26.97 -8.28
N THR A 16 8.87 -26.25 -7.60
CA THR A 16 10.29 -26.19 -7.95
C THR A 16 10.99 -27.52 -7.70
N GLN A 17 10.66 -28.20 -6.60
CA GLN A 17 11.18 -29.53 -6.28
C GLN A 17 10.72 -30.56 -7.32
N TRP A 18 9.44 -30.55 -7.71
CA TRP A 18 8.93 -31.44 -8.75
C TRP A 18 9.66 -31.22 -10.08
N ILE A 19 9.89 -29.96 -10.48
CA ILE A 19 10.64 -29.64 -11.70
C ILE A 19 12.10 -30.10 -11.57
N LEU A 20 12.74 -29.95 -10.41
CA LEU A 20 14.10 -30.42 -10.18
C LEU A 20 14.20 -31.96 -10.25
N GLU A 21 13.19 -32.67 -9.77
CA GLU A 21 13.15 -34.13 -9.76
C GLU A 21 12.78 -34.73 -11.12
N ASN A 22 11.91 -34.06 -11.89
CA ASN A 22 11.32 -34.63 -13.11
C ASN A 22 11.77 -33.96 -14.41
N ASP A 23 12.21 -32.71 -14.37
CA ASP A 23 12.58 -31.95 -15.57
C ASP A 23 13.77 -30.98 -15.31
N ASN A 24 14.78 -31.48 -14.60
CA ASN A 24 15.99 -30.71 -14.28
C ASN A 24 16.72 -30.23 -15.54
N ALA A 25 16.69 -31.03 -16.61
CA ALA A 25 17.32 -30.69 -17.88
C ALA A 25 16.67 -29.44 -18.50
N TRP A 26 15.34 -29.36 -18.52
CA TRP A 26 14.62 -28.17 -18.96
C TRP A 26 14.90 -26.96 -18.07
N LEU A 27 14.90 -27.14 -16.74
CA LEU A 27 15.19 -26.07 -15.79
C LEU A 27 16.60 -25.50 -16.00
N MET A 28 17.60 -26.36 -16.08
CA MET A 28 18.99 -25.95 -16.30
C MET A 28 19.19 -25.34 -17.69
N ALA A 29 18.48 -25.83 -18.72
CA ALA A 29 18.47 -25.20 -20.04
C ALA A 29 17.85 -23.80 -20.01
N LYS A 30 16.77 -23.58 -19.25
CA LYS A 30 16.15 -22.26 -19.05
C LYS A 30 17.03 -21.31 -18.26
N LEU A 31 17.71 -21.79 -17.22
CA LEU A 31 18.63 -20.99 -16.39
C LEU A 31 19.91 -20.63 -17.14
N ARG A 32 20.42 -21.53 -17.99
CA ARG A 32 21.59 -21.31 -18.84
C ARG A 32 21.27 -20.59 -20.15
N ALA A 33 19.99 -20.45 -20.49
CA ALA A 33 19.60 -19.72 -21.68
C ALA A 33 20.14 -18.28 -21.57
N PRO A 34 20.86 -17.77 -22.58
CA PRO A 34 21.32 -16.40 -22.57
C PRO A 34 20.10 -15.51 -22.40
N LYS A 35 20.13 -14.65 -21.37
CA LYS A 35 19.09 -13.67 -21.10
C LYS A 35 18.83 -12.95 -22.42
N LYS A 36 17.63 -13.08 -22.99
CA LYS A 36 17.29 -12.40 -24.24
C LYS A 36 17.67 -10.94 -24.05
N VAL A 37 18.74 -10.52 -24.73
CA VAL A 37 19.17 -9.13 -24.71
C VAL A 37 18.00 -8.41 -25.35
N ALA A 38 17.22 -7.70 -24.54
CA ALA A 38 16.16 -6.85 -25.05
C ALA A 38 16.85 -5.97 -26.09
N VAL A 39 16.44 -6.13 -27.35
CA VAL A 39 16.86 -5.26 -28.45
C VAL A 39 16.75 -3.85 -27.90
N THR A 40 17.88 -3.14 -27.88
CA THR A 40 18.01 -1.77 -27.38
C THR A 40 17.17 -0.87 -28.29
N ALA A 41 15.85 -0.95 -28.17
CA ALA A 41 14.96 0.05 -28.70
C ALA A 41 15.43 1.36 -28.07
N GLU A 42 15.74 2.33 -28.92
CA GLU A 42 16.21 3.65 -28.54
C GLU A 42 15.45 4.11 -27.29
N LYS A 43 16.21 4.56 -26.28
CA LYS A 43 15.70 5.12 -25.02
C LYS A 43 14.98 6.44 -25.29
N SER A 44 13.91 6.37 -26.07
CA SER A 44 13.01 7.47 -26.32
C SER A 44 12.06 7.55 -25.13
N VAL A 45 12.16 8.66 -24.41
CA VAL A 45 11.15 9.05 -23.44
C VAL A 45 9.87 9.32 -24.22
N ASP A 46 8.75 8.79 -23.72
CA ASP A 46 7.45 9.03 -24.32
C ASP A 46 7.08 10.51 -24.14
N SER A 47 6.58 11.15 -25.21
CA SER A 47 6.24 12.57 -25.19
C SER A 47 5.19 12.93 -24.13
N ARG A 48 4.41 11.95 -23.66
CA ARG A 48 3.38 12.11 -22.63
C ARG A 48 3.93 12.15 -21.21
N ASP A 49 5.20 11.80 -20.97
CA ASP A 49 5.74 11.64 -19.62
C ASP A 49 5.60 12.89 -18.74
N GLY A 50 5.91 14.07 -19.30
CA GLY A 50 5.75 15.34 -18.57
C GLY A 50 4.29 15.63 -18.22
N ALA A 51 3.37 15.39 -19.17
CA ALA A 51 1.94 15.60 -18.94
C ALA A 51 1.39 14.63 -17.89
N TYR A 52 1.83 13.37 -17.90
CA TYR A 52 1.39 12.36 -16.94
C TYR A 52 1.93 12.64 -15.54
N ALA A 53 3.18 13.09 -15.43
CA ALA A 53 3.74 13.56 -14.16
C ALA A 53 2.92 14.71 -13.57
N ALA A 54 2.56 15.71 -14.38
CA ALA A 54 1.75 16.85 -13.95
C ALA A 54 0.33 16.45 -13.53
N LEU A 55 -0.31 15.51 -14.23
CA LEU A 55 -1.62 14.99 -13.85
C LEU A 55 -1.62 14.27 -12.50
N ILE A 56 -0.55 13.52 -12.21
CA ILE A 56 -0.38 12.90 -10.90
C ILE A 56 -0.25 13.98 -9.83
N GLU A 57 0.63 14.95 -10.03
CA GLU A 57 0.87 16.03 -9.06
C GLU A 57 -0.40 16.85 -8.79
N ALA A 58 -1.19 17.17 -9.82
CA ALA A 58 -2.43 17.92 -9.67
C ALA A 58 -3.56 17.12 -8.99
N GLY A 59 -3.62 15.80 -9.20
CA GLY A 59 -4.73 14.96 -8.73
C GLY A 59 -4.46 14.20 -7.42
N VAL A 60 -3.21 14.15 -6.95
CA VAL A 60 -2.84 13.26 -5.83
C VAL A 60 -3.49 13.66 -4.51
N ASP A 61 -3.66 14.94 -4.24
CA ASP A 61 -4.22 15.40 -2.97
C ASP A 61 -5.68 14.98 -2.77
N GLU A 62 -6.44 14.84 -3.86
CA GLU A 62 -7.80 14.26 -3.82
C GLU A 62 -7.79 12.80 -3.33
N LEU A 63 -6.76 12.02 -3.70
CA LEU A 63 -6.64 10.62 -3.26
C LEU A 63 -6.28 10.50 -1.76
N TYR A 64 -5.67 11.53 -1.19
CA TYR A 64 -5.28 11.56 0.22
C TYR A 64 -6.39 12.03 1.15
N LYS A 65 -7.48 12.62 0.64
CA LYS A 65 -8.57 13.09 1.50
C LYS A 65 -9.11 11.99 2.42
N VAL A 66 -9.51 12.39 3.61
CA VAL A 66 -10.14 11.51 4.61
C VAL A 66 -11.64 11.41 4.34
N THR A 67 -12.01 10.60 3.34
CA THR A 67 -13.40 10.45 2.87
C THR A 67 -13.98 9.08 3.18
N LYS A 68 -15.26 8.87 2.84
CA LYS A 68 -15.86 7.55 2.80
C LYS A 68 -15.06 6.62 1.88
N ASP A 69 -14.87 5.39 2.33
CA ASP A 69 -14.13 4.33 1.65
C ASP A 69 -12.75 4.77 1.11
N PRO A 70 -11.81 5.18 2.00
CA PRO A 70 -10.49 5.61 1.59
C PRO A 70 -9.80 4.58 0.69
N LYS A 71 -9.21 5.05 -0.41
CA LYS A 71 -8.34 4.23 -1.26
C LYS A 71 -6.90 4.54 -0.95
N ARG A 72 -6.09 3.49 -0.77
CA ARG A 72 -4.63 3.64 -0.59
C ARG A 72 -4.02 4.29 -1.82
N VAL A 73 -3.16 5.28 -1.64
CA VAL A 73 -2.41 5.88 -2.76
C VAL A 73 -1.26 4.95 -3.15
N ASN A 74 -1.57 4.03 -4.05
CA ASN A 74 -0.62 3.08 -4.64
C ASN A 74 -0.51 3.33 -6.16
N ILE A 75 0.41 2.64 -6.82
CA ILE A 75 0.61 2.81 -8.27
C ILE A 75 -0.67 2.64 -9.09
N ARG A 76 -1.54 1.69 -8.75
CA ARG A 76 -2.77 1.41 -9.48
C ARG A 76 -3.78 2.55 -9.35
N ASN A 77 -3.93 3.11 -8.16
CA ASN A 77 -4.83 4.24 -7.92
C ASN A 77 -4.25 5.54 -8.48
N LEU A 78 -2.93 5.74 -8.42
CA LEU A 78 -2.27 6.86 -9.11
C LEU A 78 -2.46 6.78 -10.63
N GLN A 79 -2.39 5.57 -11.21
CA GLN A 79 -2.67 5.35 -12.62
C GLN A 79 -4.11 5.69 -13.03
N SER A 80 -5.08 5.66 -12.10
CA SER A 80 -6.46 6.09 -12.43
C SER A 80 -6.59 7.60 -12.67
N LEU A 81 -5.57 8.40 -12.33
CA LEU A 81 -5.49 9.82 -12.68
C LEU A 81 -5.03 10.04 -14.12
N LEU A 82 -4.50 9.00 -14.77
CA LEU A 82 -3.91 9.10 -16.11
C LEU A 82 -4.94 8.75 -17.19
N PRO A 83 -4.88 9.40 -18.38
CA PRO A 83 -5.76 9.08 -19.50
C PRO A 83 -5.55 7.66 -20.05
N SER A 84 -4.35 7.11 -19.90
CA SER A 84 -4.03 5.74 -20.30
C SER A 84 -3.12 5.04 -19.29
N SER A 85 -3.28 3.74 -19.15
CA SER A 85 -2.42 2.91 -18.32
C SER A 85 -0.95 2.96 -18.75
N LEU A 86 -0.04 2.98 -17.78
CA LEU A 86 1.39 2.84 -18.02
C LEU A 86 1.74 1.39 -18.37
N PRO A 87 2.89 1.14 -19.03
CA PRO A 87 3.40 -0.21 -19.23
C PRO A 87 3.46 -1.00 -17.92
N HIS A 88 3.10 -2.29 -17.96
CA HIS A 88 3.11 -3.16 -16.79
C HIS A 88 4.55 -3.45 -16.32
N GLU A 89 5.45 -3.66 -17.27
CA GLU A 89 6.87 -3.91 -17.02
C GLU A 89 7.57 -2.70 -16.38
N LEU A 90 8.24 -2.94 -15.25
CA LEU A 90 8.90 -1.90 -14.47
C LEU A 90 10.01 -1.20 -15.25
N ASP A 91 10.86 -1.96 -15.94
CA ASP A 91 12.01 -1.42 -16.66
C ASP A 91 11.55 -0.57 -17.85
N LEU A 92 10.56 -1.05 -18.60
CA LEU A 92 9.95 -0.31 -19.70
C LEU A 92 9.30 0.99 -19.21
N ARG A 93 8.63 0.96 -18.05
CA ARG A 93 8.04 2.15 -17.44
C ARG A 93 9.10 3.17 -17.03
N LYS A 94 10.18 2.75 -16.36
CA LYS A 94 11.28 3.63 -15.95
C LYS A 94 11.97 4.26 -17.17
N GLN A 95 12.10 3.52 -18.25
CA GLN A 95 12.73 3.97 -19.49
C GLN A 95 11.85 4.98 -20.24
N LYS A 96 10.56 4.66 -20.44
CA LYS A 96 9.64 5.50 -21.24
C LYS A 96 9.02 6.65 -20.47
N PHE A 97 8.82 6.49 -19.17
CA PHE A 97 8.11 7.44 -18.31
C PHE A 97 8.89 7.75 -17.01
N PRO A 98 10.15 8.24 -17.09
CA PRO A 98 10.98 8.50 -15.92
C PRO A 98 10.36 9.53 -14.94
N LEU A 99 9.78 10.62 -15.43
CA LEU A 99 9.18 11.67 -14.57
C LEU A 99 7.91 11.15 -13.88
N THR A 100 7.04 10.50 -14.64
CA THR A 100 5.81 9.89 -14.09
C THR A 100 6.16 8.83 -13.06
N TYR A 101 7.18 8.00 -13.33
CA TYR A 101 7.66 6.99 -12.39
C TYR A 101 8.18 7.63 -11.09
N GLN A 102 8.91 8.73 -11.18
CA GLN A 102 9.39 9.46 -10.00
C GLN A 102 8.21 10.01 -9.18
N GLN A 103 7.21 10.64 -9.82
CA GLN A 103 6.02 11.11 -9.12
C GLN A 103 5.26 9.98 -8.43
N ILE A 104 5.12 8.83 -9.11
CA ILE A 104 4.52 7.62 -8.50
C ILE A 104 5.28 7.18 -7.24
N LYS A 105 6.62 7.24 -7.26
CA LYS A 105 7.44 6.83 -6.12
C LYS A 105 7.30 7.80 -4.94
N ILE A 106 7.30 9.11 -5.21
CA ILE A 106 7.17 10.16 -4.20
C ILE A 106 5.82 10.07 -3.48
N HIS A 107 4.75 9.81 -4.24
CA HIS A 107 3.38 9.82 -3.73
C HIS A 107 2.86 8.45 -3.25
N GLN A 108 3.72 7.43 -3.15
CA GLN A 108 3.28 6.15 -2.59
C GLN A 108 3.00 6.27 -1.10
N GLU A 109 1.77 5.93 -0.72
CA GLU A 109 1.33 5.84 0.67
C GLU A 109 1.73 4.49 1.25
N SER A 110 2.26 4.48 2.47
CA SER A 110 2.54 3.25 3.20
C SER A 110 1.24 2.54 3.58
N VAL A 111 1.32 1.24 3.90
CA VAL A 111 0.16 0.50 4.40
C VAL A 111 -0.32 1.05 5.74
N TRP A 112 0.61 1.49 6.59
CA TRP A 112 0.29 2.01 7.93
C TRP A 112 -0.38 3.37 7.87
N HIS A 113 0.13 4.31 7.09
CA HIS A 113 -0.52 5.61 6.91
C HIS A 113 -1.94 5.45 6.34
N PHE A 114 -2.10 4.58 5.35
CA PHE A 114 -3.43 4.26 4.80
C PHE A 114 -4.40 3.72 5.86
N ARG A 115 -3.95 2.78 6.70
CA ARG A 115 -4.77 2.23 7.79
C ARG A 115 -5.13 3.29 8.82
N LEU A 116 -4.17 4.17 9.16
CA LEU A 116 -4.40 5.28 10.08
C LEU A 116 -5.48 6.21 9.53
N ARG A 117 -5.33 6.66 8.29
CA ARG A 117 -6.31 7.52 7.61
C ARG A 117 -7.70 6.89 7.58
N THR A 118 -7.78 5.58 7.30
CA THR A 118 -9.05 4.83 7.29
C THR A 118 -9.68 4.76 8.67
N LEU A 119 -8.89 4.56 9.72
CA LEU A 119 -9.39 4.54 11.10
C LEU A 119 -9.81 5.92 11.58
N VAL A 120 -9.07 6.97 11.24
CA VAL A 120 -9.44 8.36 11.56
C VAL A 120 -10.80 8.72 10.96
N TRP A 121 -11.03 8.36 9.68
CA TRP A 121 -12.35 8.50 9.07
C TRP A 121 -13.42 7.70 9.83
N THR A 122 -13.14 6.43 10.15
CA THR A 122 -14.08 5.55 10.85
C THR A 122 -14.46 6.13 12.22
N VAL A 123 -13.47 6.60 12.99
CA VAL A 123 -13.67 7.19 14.32
C VAL A 123 -14.52 8.45 14.21
N SER A 124 -14.21 9.35 13.27
CA SER A 124 -15.01 10.56 13.03
C SER A 124 -16.46 10.22 12.69
N GLU A 125 -16.70 9.21 11.85
CA GLU A 125 -18.07 8.77 11.53
C GLU A 125 -18.81 8.13 12.70
N LEU A 126 -18.13 7.29 13.51
CA LEU A 126 -18.74 6.72 14.71
C LEU A 126 -19.18 7.81 15.69
N ILE A 127 -18.34 8.82 15.90
CA ILE A 127 -18.65 9.98 16.75
C ILE A 127 -19.82 10.76 16.17
N ARG A 128 -19.81 11.04 14.86
CA ARG A 128 -20.91 11.73 14.16
C ARG A 128 -22.24 10.99 14.30
N MET A 129 -22.21 9.65 14.28
CA MET A 129 -23.38 8.79 14.47
C MET A 129 -23.74 8.55 15.94
N LYS A 130 -23.00 9.13 16.89
CA LYS A 130 -23.17 8.91 18.34
C LYS A 130 -23.06 7.44 18.76
N LEU A 131 -22.22 6.68 18.05
CA LEU A 131 -21.90 5.30 18.37
C LEU A 131 -20.66 5.24 19.27
N PRO A 132 -20.54 4.21 20.13
CA PRO A 132 -19.40 4.09 21.02
C PRO A 132 -18.12 3.78 20.23
N VAL A 133 -17.07 4.58 20.43
CA VAL A 133 -15.75 4.40 19.81
C VAL A 133 -14.96 3.39 20.62
N ASN A 134 -15.18 2.10 20.36
CA ASN A 134 -14.46 1.01 21.02
C ASN A 134 -14.08 -0.09 20.02
N TYR A 135 -13.28 -1.05 20.51
CA TYR A 135 -12.79 -2.17 19.71
C TYR A 135 -13.88 -2.92 18.95
N SER A 136 -15.01 -3.20 19.60
CA SER A 136 -16.10 -3.98 19.01
C SER A 136 -16.80 -3.23 17.89
N THR A 137 -17.10 -1.95 18.10
CA THR A 137 -17.74 -1.12 17.07
C THR A 137 -16.82 -0.94 15.87
N VAL A 138 -15.55 -0.60 16.11
CA VAL A 138 -14.56 -0.44 15.03
C VAL A 138 -14.36 -1.75 14.25
N ARG A 139 -14.36 -2.91 14.93
CA ARG A 139 -14.29 -4.22 14.28
C ARG A 139 -15.47 -4.47 13.32
N LEU A 140 -16.66 -3.96 13.65
CA LEU A 140 -17.87 -4.17 12.86
C LEU A 140 -18.02 -3.16 11.72
N THR A 141 -17.44 -1.97 11.85
CA THR A 141 -17.65 -0.86 10.90
C THR A 141 -16.43 -0.55 10.05
N SER A 142 -15.22 -0.90 10.49
CA SER A 142 -13.99 -0.60 9.76
C SER A 142 -13.57 -1.75 8.84
N ALA A 143 -13.04 -1.39 7.67
CA ALA A 143 -12.30 -2.33 6.82
C ALA A 143 -10.89 -2.66 7.35
N VAL A 144 -10.43 -1.96 8.41
CA VAL A 144 -9.12 -2.19 9.03
C VAL A 144 -9.27 -3.19 10.17
N ALA A 145 -8.31 -4.13 10.28
CA ALA A 145 -8.27 -5.08 11.37
C ALA A 145 -8.29 -4.38 12.73
N SER A 146 -9.20 -4.77 13.62
CA SER A 146 -9.42 -4.13 14.92
C SER A 146 -8.18 -4.12 15.84
N LYS A 147 -7.24 -5.08 15.68
CA LYS A 147 -5.93 -5.03 16.36
C LYS A 147 -5.15 -3.75 16.03
N VAL A 148 -5.22 -3.27 14.78
CA VAL A 148 -4.54 -2.04 14.34
C VAL A 148 -5.12 -0.81 15.03
N PHE A 149 -6.43 -0.80 15.29
CA PHE A 149 -7.05 0.26 16.07
C PHE A 149 -6.45 0.36 17.47
N LEU A 150 -6.31 -0.76 18.19
CA LEU A 150 -5.67 -0.76 19.52
C LEU A 150 -4.22 -0.25 19.47
N VAL A 151 -3.48 -0.66 18.44
CA VAL A 151 -2.10 -0.21 18.22
C VAL A 151 -2.04 1.30 18.05
N PHE A 152 -2.90 1.90 17.21
CA PHE A 152 -2.90 3.35 17.02
C PHE A 152 -3.41 4.10 18.24
N SER A 153 -4.49 3.65 18.87
CA SER A 153 -5.02 4.29 20.07
C SER A 153 -3.97 4.31 21.19
N SER A 154 -3.19 3.24 21.33
CA SER A 154 -2.08 3.20 22.29
C SER A 154 -0.89 4.04 21.85
N PHE A 155 -0.47 3.97 20.58
CA PHE A 155 0.73 4.66 20.10
C PHE A 155 0.57 6.18 20.06
N PHE A 156 -0.62 6.66 19.71
CA PHE A 156 -0.93 8.10 19.68
C PHE A 156 -1.62 8.59 20.96
N GLU A 157 -1.76 7.73 21.96
CA GLU A 157 -2.42 8.05 23.24
C GLU A 157 -3.79 8.72 23.05
N TRP A 158 -4.61 8.17 22.15
CA TRP A 158 -5.92 8.75 21.84
C TRP A 158 -6.87 8.60 23.02
N ASP A 159 -7.29 9.73 23.59
CA ASP A 159 -8.40 9.80 24.54
C ASP A 159 -9.74 9.69 23.79
N LEU A 160 -10.20 8.45 23.61
CA LEU A 160 -11.42 8.14 22.89
C LEU A 160 -12.68 8.76 23.52
N GLU A 161 -12.70 8.92 24.85
CA GLU A 161 -13.83 9.53 25.56
C GLU A 161 -13.89 11.03 25.30
N SER A 162 -12.75 11.70 25.37
CA SER A 162 -12.66 13.12 25.03
C SER A 162 -13.03 13.37 23.57
N LEU A 163 -12.49 12.57 22.64
CA LEU A 163 -12.82 12.64 21.20
C LEU A 163 -14.33 12.48 20.97
N ALA A 164 -14.97 11.51 21.64
CA ALA A 164 -16.41 11.30 21.52
C ALA A 164 -17.24 12.48 22.09
N ARG A 165 -16.75 13.13 23.15
CA ARG A 165 -17.43 14.27 23.79
C ARG A 165 -17.31 15.55 22.98
N THR A 166 -16.12 15.85 22.44
CA THR A 166 -15.86 17.13 21.75
C THR A 166 -16.24 17.11 20.27
N GLY A 167 -16.39 15.91 19.69
CA GLY A 167 -16.40 15.76 18.24
C GLY A 167 -14.98 15.76 17.67
N VAL A 168 -14.85 15.24 16.45
CA VAL A 168 -13.56 15.09 15.75
C VAL A 168 -13.70 15.47 14.30
N ASP A 169 -12.88 16.45 13.87
CA ASP A 169 -12.55 16.65 12.47
C ASP A 169 -11.48 15.64 12.05
N ALA A 170 -11.79 14.82 11.04
CA ALA A 170 -10.94 13.71 10.64
C ALA A 170 -9.58 14.19 10.06
N GLU A 171 -9.58 15.28 9.30
CA GLU A 171 -8.36 15.83 8.73
C GLU A 171 -7.44 16.43 9.81
N ALA A 172 -8.02 17.13 10.79
CA ALA A 172 -7.29 17.67 11.93
C ALA A 172 -6.69 16.56 12.80
N LEU A 173 -7.45 15.49 13.09
CA LEU A 173 -6.94 14.35 13.85
C LEU A 173 -5.82 13.61 13.11
N LEU A 174 -5.92 13.44 11.78
CA LEU A 174 -4.84 12.85 11.00
C LEU A 174 -3.59 13.75 11.06
N ARG A 175 -3.75 15.06 10.87
CA ARG A 175 -2.63 16.02 10.95
C ARG A 175 -1.96 16.06 12.32
N SER A 176 -2.72 15.93 13.42
CA SER A 176 -2.16 15.96 14.78
C SER A 176 -1.25 14.77 15.10
N THR A 177 -1.35 13.67 14.34
CA THR A 177 -0.43 12.53 14.50
C THR A 177 1.00 12.83 14.03
N GLY A 178 1.18 13.84 13.17
CA GLY A 178 2.50 14.24 12.64
C GLY A 178 3.21 13.20 11.78
N VAL A 179 2.59 12.06 11.45
CA VAL A 179 3.24 11.01 10.67
C VAL A 179 3.24 11.33 9.19
N SER A 180 4.32 10.96 8.51
CA SER A 180 4.45 11.11 7.07
C SER A 180 3.68 10.03 6.30
N ARG A 181 3.36 10.32 5.02
CA ARG A 181 2.65 9.39 4.11
C ARG A 181 3.40 8.07 3.88
N ASN A 182 4.72 8.09 4.00
CA ASN A 182 5.60 6.92 3.86
C ASN A 182 5.93 6.24 5.20
N TRP A 183 5.31 6.65 6.31
CA TRP A 183 5.61 6.11 7.64
C TRP A 183 5.40 4.59 7.70
N GLU A 184 6.42 3.85 8.14
CA GLU A 184 6.42 2.38 8.15
C GLU A 184 5.69 1.76 9.33
N GLY A 185 5.01 2.59 10.13
CA GLY A 185 4.23 2.17 11.29
C GLY A 185 4.97 2.38 12.61
N PRO A 186 4.29 2.10 13.72
CA PRO A 186 4.86 2.30 15.04
C PRO A 186 5.97 1.27 15.28
N PRO A 187 6.98 1.59 16.11
CA PRO A 187 8.15 0.73 16.36
C PRO A 187 7.83 -0.48 17.26
N VAL A 188 6.62 -1.03 17.15
CA VAL A 188 6.13 -2.13 17.99
C VAL A 188 6.17 -3.42 17.17
N PRO A 189 6.79 -4.50 17.67
CA PRO A 189 6.69 -5.81 17.03
C PRO A 189 5.24 -6.30 17.19
N ILE A 190 4.45 -6.22 16.13
CA ILE A 190 3.06 -6.70 16.13
C ILE A 190 3.02 -7.99 15.33
N SER A 191 2.87 -9.11 16.02
CA SER A 191 2.55 -10.40 15.42
C SER A 191 1.10 -10.36 14.92
N PHE A 192 0.91 -10.38 13.60
CA PHE A 192 -0.40 -10.38 12.96
C PHE A 192 -1.10 -11.73 13.12
#